data_AF-A0A5Q2N0M6-F1
#
_entry.id   AF-A0A5Q2N0M6-F1
#
_cell.length_a   1.000
_cell.length_b   1.000
_cell.length_c   1.000
_cell.angle_alpha   90.00
_cell.angle_beta   90.00
_cell.angle_gamma   90.00
#
_symmetry.space_group_name_H-M   'P 1'
#
loop_
_entity.id
_entity.type
_entity.pdbx_description
1 polymer ?
#
loop_
_entity_poly.entity_id
_entity_poly.type
_entity_poly.pdbx_seq_one_letter_code
_entity_poly.pdbx_strand_id
1 'polypeptide(L)'
;MIDLLLQASKDNRRDKGLYIVCFDEMNLARVEHYFSQFLSVLEMDPSRRELHLYNKELESTLLNSAQYPPSIAIGDNVLFVGTVNMDESTYHFSDKVLDRANVIRLNILPFEDLKKLKYHKEKKSIGKEWTYSEFQSFIKEQEDYDLTDRELSFLRQFHLQLQSINKNMGIGFRILRQIDRYLKNLPQTPFVTRSDAFDRQIVQRILTKVRGPEEQLKSVLGSFHVERQGQVDGPLITLLDEYADLSAFEETRQTIYHKAKELSMYGYTV
;
A
#
# COMPACT_ATOMS: atom_id res chain seq x y z
N MET A 1 0.88 -1.51 22.69
CA MET A 1 1.63 -1.94 21.48
C MET A 1 2.72 -2.94 21.82
N ILE A 2 3.67 -2.61 22.71
CA ILE A 2 4.80 -3.50 23.06
C ILE A 2 4.32 -4.85 23.60
N ASP A 3 3.32 -4.88 24.50
CA ASP A 3 2.74 -6.14 25.01
C ASP A 3 2.20 -7.05 23.90
N LEU A 4 1.53 -6.46 22.90
CA LEU A 4 1.00 -7.18 21.77
C LEU A 4 2.13 -7.76 20.91
N LEU A 5 3.21 -7.01 20.69
CA LEU A 5 4.39 -7.52 19.97
C LEU A 5 5.09 -8.63 20.74
N LEU A 6 5.17 -8.54 22.07
CA LEU A 6 5.72 -9.60 22.92
C LEU A 6 4.87 -10.87 22.86
N GLN A 7 3.56 -10.72 22.90
CA GLN A 7 2.64 -11.85 22.75
C GLN A 7 2.76 -12.47 21.36
N ALA A 8 2.77 -11.65 20.30
CA ALA A 8 2.96 -12.10 18.93
C ALA A 8 4.31 -12.82 18.74
N SER A 9 5.39 -12.35 19.36
CA SER A 9 6.70 -13.00 19.33
C SER A 9 6.70 -14.38 19.99
N LYS A 10 6.03 -14.51 21.14
CA LYS A 10 5.86 -15.80 21.85
C LYS A 10 4.98 -16.76 21.06
N ASP A 11 3.93 -16.25 20.43
CA ASP A 11 2.93 -17.03 19.72
C ASP A 11 3.35 -17.40 18.30
N ASN A 12 4.23 -16.62 17.66
CA ASN A 12 4.87 -16.99 16.40
C ASN A 12 5.63 -18.32 16.54
N ARG A 13 6.30 -18.54 17.68
CA ARG A 13 6.99 -19.80 18.00
C ARG A 13 6.03 -20.98 18.23
N ARG A 14 4.74 -20.69 18.39
CA ARG A 14 3.68 -21.67 18.72
C ARG A 14 2.62 -21.79 17.62
N ASP A 15 2.83 -21.13 16.49
CA ASP A 15 1.88 -21.05 15.37
C ASP A 15 0.48 -20.50 15.77
N LYS A 16 0.44 -19.61 16.77
CA LYS A 16 -0.83 -19.10 17.29
C LYS A 16 -1.12 -17.69 16.78
N GLY A 17 -2.12 -17.59 15.91
CA GLY A 17 -2.83 -16.35 15.60
C GLY A 17 -2.08 -15.30 14.78
N LEU A 18 -2.87 -14.47 14.10
CA LEU A 18 -2.45 -13.29 13.36
C LEU A 18 -2.70 -12.04 14.20
N TYR A 19 -1.71 -11.16 14.27
CA TYR A 19 -1.77 -9.92 15.04
C TYR A 19 -1.81 -8.72 14.10
N ILE A 20 -2.81 -7.84 14.26
CA ILE A 20 -2.91 -6.61 13.48
C ILE A 20 -2.75 -5.43 14.44
N VAL A 21 -1.74 -4.61 14.18
CA VAL A 21 -1.51 -3.34 14.89
C VAL A 21 -2.12 -2.22 14.03
N CYS A 22 -3.20 -1.64 14.53
CA CYS A 22 -3.86 -0.50 13.90
C CYS A 22 -3.35 0.80 14.53
N PHE A 23 -2.83 1.69 13.69
CA PHE A 23 -2.53 3.06 14.06
C PHE A 23 -3.60 3.99 13.51
N ASP A 24 -4.05 4.90 14.36
CA ASP A 24 -4.97 5.95 13.95
C ASP A 24 -4.18 7.23 13.61
N GLU A 25 -4.59 7.92 12.56
CA GLU A 25 -4.03 9.21 12.11
C GLU A 25 -2.50 9.23 12.05
N MET A 26 -1.91 8.21 11.41
CA MET A 26 -0.45 8.01 11.41
C MET A 26 0.31 9.25 10.93
N ASN A 27 -0.26 9.97 9.98
CA ASN A 27 0.40 11.09 9.32
C ASN A 27 0.25 12.45 10.03
N LEU A 28 -0.28 12.47 11.26
CA LEU A 28 -0.21 13.65 12.15
C LEU A 28 1.25 14.06 12.42
N ALA A 29 2.16 13.09 12.46
CA ALA A 29 3.60 13.30 12.51
C ALA A 29 4.27 12.66 11.29
N ARG A 30 5.52 13.04 11.02
CA ARG A 30 6.33 12.42 9.95
C ARG A 30 6.57 10.94 10.25
N VAL A 31 5.80 10.07 9.60
CA VAL A 31 5.81 8.61 9.81
C VAL A 31 7.18 8.00 9.64
N GLU A 32 7.95 8.49 8.68
CA GLU A 32 9.31 8.05 8.45
C GLU A 32 10.26 8.23 9.64
N HIS A 33 9.98 9.13 10.59
CA HIS A 33 10.83 9.33 11.75
C HIS A 33 10.52 8.31 12.85
N TYR A 34 9.27 8.27 13.32
CA TYR A 34 8.91 7.39 14.43
C TYR A 34 8.77 5.93 13.99
N PHE A 35 8.42 5.67 12.72
CA PHE A 35 8.21 4.32 12.20
C PHE A 35 9.44 3.74 11.49
N SER A 36 10.55 4.50 11.41
CA SER A 36 11.80 4.10 10.75
C SER A 36 12.31 2.72 11.19
N GLN A 37 12.30 2.45 12.49
CA GLN A 37 12.77 1.18 13.06
C GLN A 37 11.91 0.02 12.54
N PHE A 38 10.58 0.17 12.54
CA PHE A 38 9.67 -0.84 12.00
C PHE A 38 9.87 -1.04 10.50
N LEU A 39 9.99 0.04 9.73
CA LEU A 39 10.26 -0.03 8.29
C LEU A 39 11.57 -0.75 7.99
N SER A 40 12.58 -0.60 8.84
CA SER A 40 13.89 -1.25 8.69
C SER A 40 13.81 -2.74 9.04
N VAL A 41 13.15 -3.06 10.16
CA VAL A 41 12.97 -4.45 10.61
C VAL A 41 12.12 -5.25 9.62
N LEU A 42 11.08 -4.65 9.03
CA LEU A 42 10.25 -5.29 8.01
C LEU A 42 10.99 -5.60 6.70
N GLU A 43 12.14 -4.98 6.45
CA GLU A 43 13.00 -5.28 5.29
C GLU A 43 13.97 -6.44 5.54
N MET A 44 14.17 -6.83 6.79
CA MET A 44 15.08 -7.92 7.15
C MET A 44 14.41 -9.28 6.94
N ASP A 45 15.24 -10.31 6.74
CA ASP A 45 14.79 -11.69 6.77
C ASP A 45 14.02 -11.98 8.07
N PRO A 46 12.92 -12.74 8.02
CA PRO A 46 12.10 -13.07 9.20
C PRO A 46 12.91 -13.56 10.41
N SER A 47 14.01 -14.28 10.16
CA SER A 47 14.91 -14.80 11.20
C SER A 47 15.76 -13.75 11.90
N ARG A 48 15.88 -12.55 11.32
CA ARG A 48 16.73 -11.43 11.79
C ARG A 48 15.94 -10.21 12.22
N ARG A 49 14.61 -10.27 12.20
CA ARG A 49 13.74 -9.16 12.54
C ARG A 49 13.72 -8.92 14.04
N GLU A 50 14.61 -8.05 14.53
CA GLU A 50 14.66 -7.66 15.94
C GLU A 50 14.40 -6.16 16.12
N LEU A 51 13.40 -5.84 16.95
CA LEU A 51 13.13 -4.49 17.40
C LEU A 51 13.88 -4.24 18.72
N HIS A 52 14.83 -3.31 18.71
CA HIS A 52 15.55 -2.90 19.91
C HIS A 52 14.74 -1.88 20.72
N LEU A 53 14.40 -2.22 21.96
CA LEU A 53 13.66 -1.33 22.87
C LEU A 53 14.59 -0.42 23.66
N TYR A 54 15.67 -0.96 24.19
CA TYR A 54 16.64 -0.24 25.02
C TYR A 54 18.00 -0.93 24.99
N ASN A 55 19.05 -0.24 25.46
CA ASN A 55 20.40 -0.80 25.51
C ASN A 55 20.46 -1.96 26.51
N LYS A 56 20.98 -3.11 26.07
CA LYS A 56 21.15 -4.32 26.89
C LYS A 56 21.87 -4.07 28.21
N GLU A 57 22.77 -3.10 28.26
CA GLU A 57 23.49 -2.71 29.50
C GLU A 57 22.55 -2.18 30.60
N LEU A 58 21.37 -1.68 30.24
CA LEU A 58 20.35 -1.18 31.19
C LEU A 58 19.42 -2.29 31.71
N GLU A 59 19.53 -3.52 31.19
CA GLU A 59 18.68 -4.65 31.55
C GLU A 59 18.75 -5.00 33.04
N SER A 60 19.94 -4.89 33.65
CA SER A 60 20.18 -5.14 35.06
C SER A 60 19.64 -4.05 35.99
N THR A 61 19.36 -2.86 35.45
CA THR A 61 18.90 -1.68 36.21
C THR A 61 17.38 -1.52 36.13
N LEU A 62 16.73 -2.10 35.12
CA LEU A 62 15.29 -1.99 34.91
C LEU A 62 14.53 -3.08 35.69
N LEU A 63 13.64 -2.64 36.60
CA LEU A 63 12.81 -3.53 37.43
C LEU A 63 11.87 -4.44 36.61
N ASN A 64 11.50 -4.01 35.41
CA ASN A 64 10.58 -4.69 34.51
C ASN A 64 11.28 -5.39 33.32
N SER A 65 12.60 -5.56 33.34
CA SER A 65 13.36 -6.22 32.28
C SER A 65 12.91 -7.66 32.02
N ALA A 66 12.42 -8.36 33.05
CA ALA A 66 11.85 -9.71 32.91
C ALA A 66 10.55 -9.73 32.06
N GLN A 67 9.79 -8.63 32.04
CA GLN A 67 8.58 -8.51 31.24
C GLN A 67 8.89 -7.94 29.84
N TYR A 68 9.84 -7.01 29.76
CA TYR A 68 10.22 -6.32 28.52
C TYR A 68 11.70 -6.57 28.23
N PRO A 69 12.04 -7.56 27.40
CA PRO A 69 13.43 -7.80 26.99
C PRO A 69 13.99 -6.62 26.16
N PRO A 70 15.33 -6.48 26.08
CA PRO A 70 15.98 -5.40 25.35
C PRO A 70 15.72 -5.45 23.84
N SER A 71 15.46 -6.64 23.28
CA SER A 71 15.00 -6.80 21.89
C SER A 71 13.79 -7.72 21.81
N ILE A 72 12.91 -7.43 20.84
CA ILE A 72 11.73 -8.25 20.52
C ILE A 72 11.87 -8.75 19.08
N ALA A 73 11.80 -10.06 18.89
CA ALA A 73 11.73 -10.65 17.56
C ALA A 73 10.33 -10.45 16.95
N ILE A 74 10.24 -9.82 15.78
CA ILE A 74 8.98 -9.60 15.05
C ILE A 74 8.81 -10.70 14.00
N GLY A 75 7.82 -11.57 14.21
CA GLY A 75 7.44 -12.62 13.26
C GLY A 75 6.62 -12.10 12.07
N ASP A 76 6.42 -12.97 11.09
CA ASP A 76 5.54 -12.72 9.93
C ASP A 76 4.05 -12.74 10.30
N ASN A 77 3.73 -13.09 11.55
CA ASN A 77 2.37 -13.08 12.10
C ASN A 77 1.90 -11.69 12.57
N VAL A 78 2.67 -10.62 12.32
CA VAL A 78 2.33 -9.24 12.68
C VAL A 78 2.12 -8.39 11.41
N LEU A 79 0.94 -7.77 11.32
CA LEU A 79 0.57 -6.82 10.28
C LEU A 79 0.42 -5.43 10.88
N PHE A 80 0.87 -4.42 10.15
CA PHE A 80 0.71 -3.01 10.53
C PHE A 80 -0.28 -2.35 9.57
N VAL A 81 -1.29 -1.70 10.13
CA VAL A 81 -2.32 -0.98 9.38
C VAL A 81 -2.43 0.42 9.96
N GLY A 82 -2.58 1.42 9.08
CA GLY A 82 -2.66 2.82 9.45
C GLY A 82 -3.82 3.52 8.77
N THR A 83 -4.51 4.38 9.49
CA THR A 83 -5.38 5.40 8.88
C THR A 83 -4.57 6.66 8.62
N VAL A 84 -5.00 7.40 7.61
CA VAL A 84 -4.32 8.59 7.09
C VAL A 84 -5.38 9.65 6.88
N ASN A 85 -5.16 10.83 7.45
CA ASN A 85 -5.98 11.99 7.15
C ASN A 85 -5.39 12.70 5.94
N MET A 86 -6.22 13.04 4.96
CA MET A 86 -5.79 13.75 3.74
C MET A 86 -5.88 15.27 3.88
N ASP A 87 -6.12 15.78 5.09
CA ASP A 87 -6.31 17.20 5.36
C ASP A 87 -4.98 17.97 5.36
N GLU A 88 -5.05 19.27 5.04
CA GLU A 88 -3.90 20.18 4.89
C GLU A 88 -3.02 20.26 6.15
N SER A 89 -3.57 19.96 7.33
CA SER A 89 -2.85 19.99 8.61
C SER A 89 -1.95 18.77 8.88
N THR A 90 -1.77 17.87 7.91
CA THR A 90 -1.03 16.62 8.09
C THR A 90 0.20 16.50 7.20
N TYR A 91 1.14 15.64 7.58
CA TYR A 91 2.35 15.42 6.79
C TYR A 91 2.10 14.42 5.66
N HIS A 92 2.62 14.73 4.48
CA HIS A 92 2.64 13.78 3.37
C HIS A 92 3.65 12.66 3.64
N PHE A 93 3.34 11.45 3.16
CA PHE A 93 4.28 10.32 3.22
C PHE A 93 5.44 10.49 2.25
N SER A 94 6.67 10.23 2.68
CA SER A 94 7.77 10.11 1.72
C SER A 94 7.65 8.87 0.85
N ASP A 95 8.33 8.91 -0.30
CA ASP A 95 8.40 7.80 -1.24
C ASP A 95 8.95 6.54 -0.56
N LYS A 96 9.86 6.69 0.42
CA LYS A 96 10.40 5.55 1.19
C LYS A 96 9.33 4.77 1.95
N VAL A 97 8.29 5.45 2.44
CA VAL A 97 7.15 4.82 3.14
C VAL A 97 6.18 4.25 2.12
N LEU A 98 5.84 5.00 1.06
CA LEU A 98 4.94 4.57 0.00
C LEU A 98 5.45 3.34 -0.77
N ASP A 99 6.78 3.19 -0.92
CA ASP A 99 7.41 2.01 -1.51
C ASP A 99 7.14 0.72 -0.71
N ARG A 100 6.85 0.86 0.58
CA ARG A 100 6.74 -0.24 1.55
C ARG A 100 5.29 -0.52 1.97
N ALA A 101 4.34 0.30 1.55
CA ALA A 101 2.94 0.20 1.94
C ALA A 101 2.01 0.05 0.72
N ASN A 102 0.86 -0.59 0.94
CA ASN A 102 -0.28 -0.47 0.04
C ASN A 102 -1.16 0.66 0.58
N VAL A 103 -1.49 1.64 -0.25
CA VAL A 103 -2.40 2.71 0.12
C VAL A 103 -3.78 2.37 -0.40
N ILE A 104 -4.76 2.27 0.48
CA ILE A 104 -6.15 2.02 0.11
C ILE A 104 -6.92 3.32 0.28
N ARG A 105 -7.43 3.87 -0.81
CA ARG A 105 -8.34 5.02 -0.77
C ARG A 105 -9.76 4.51 -0.62
N LEU A 106 -10.48 5.04 0.38
CA LEU A 106 -11.88 4.71 0.61
C LEU A 106 -12.76 5.73 -0.13
N ASN A 107 -13.74 5.22 -0.87
CA ASN A 107 -14.71 6.06 -1.57
C ASN A 107 -15.98 6.21 -0.73
N ILE A 108 -16.59 7.40 -0.79
CA ILE A 108 -17.87 7.64 -0.16
C ILE A 108 -18.94 6.91 -0.98
N LEU A 109 -19.71 6.05 -0.31
CA LEU A 109 -20.85 5.39 -0.94
C LEU A 109 -21.95 6.41 -1.27
N PRO A 110 -22.65 6.26 -2.40
CA PRO A 110 -23.80 7.10 -2.72
C PRO A 110 -24.79 7.18 -1.54
N PHE A 111 -25.27 8.39 -1.22
CA PHE A 111 -26.15 8.60 -0.06
C PHE A 111 -27.44 7.78 -0.11
N GLU A 112 -27.87 7.38 -1.30
CA GLU A 112 -29.03 6.52 -1.55
C GLU A 112 -28.83 5.10 -0.98
N ASP A 113 -27.60 4.60 -1.03
CA ASP A 113 -27.23 3.27 -0.53
C ASP A 113 -27.02 3.26 0.98
N LEU A 114 -26.87 4.43 1.63
CA LEU A 114 -26.84 4.52 3.09
C LEU A 114 -28.15 4.01 3.72
N LYS A 115 -29.28 4.12 3.02
CA LYS A 115 -30.56 3.57 3.49
C LYS A 115 -30.58 2.03 3.48
N LYS A 116 -29.77 1.40 2.62
CA LYS A 116 -29.60 -0.05 2.54
C LYS A 116 -28.65 -0.56 3.62
N LEU A 117 -27.71 0.28 4.06
CA LEU A 117 -26.81 0.03 5.19
C LEU A 117 -27.50 0.14 6.56
N LYS A 118 -28.81 -0.14 6.67
CA LYS A 118 -29.48 -0.33 7.96
C LYS A 118 -28.62 -1.29 8.77
N TYR A 119 -27.94 -0.74 9.78
CA TYR A 119 -26.93 -1.36 10.61
C TYR A 119 -27.29 -2.84 10.84
N HIS A 120 -26.71 -3.74 10.06
CA HIS A 120 -26.68 -5.15 10.39
C HIS A 120 -25.78 -5.20 11.63
N LYS A 121 -26.38 -4.98 12.82
CA LYS A 121 -25.91 -5.57 14.08
C LYS A 121 -26.10 -7.07 13.97
N GLU A 122 -25.57 -7.69 12.92
CA GLU A 122 -25.23 -9.09 12.99
C GLU A 122 -24.24 -9.16 14.14
N LYS A 123 -24.63 -9.88 15.19
CA LYS A 123 -23.67 -10.37 16.18
C LYS A 123 -22.54 -10.92 15.34
N LYS A 124 -21.38 -10.25 15.32
CA LYS A 124 -20.17 -10.82 14.75
C LYS A 124 -20.00 -12.12 15.53
N SER A 125 -20.45 -13.23 14.97
CA SER A 125 -19.87 -14.52 15.32
C SER A 125 -18.41 -14.27 15.05
N ILE A 126 -17.61 -14.20 16.12
CA ILE A 126 -16.17 -14.24 15.99
C ILE A 126 -15.95 -15.50 15.16
N GLY A 127 -15.62 -15.31 13.88
CA GLY A 127 -15.39 -16.41 12.97
C GLY A 127 -14.30 -17.29 13.55
N LYS A 128 -14.16 -18.51 13.04
CA LYS A 128 -13.05 -19.39 13.41
C LYS A 128 -11.75 -18.57 13.48
N GLU A 129 -11.08 -18.57 14.64
CA GLU A 129 -9.75 -17.96 14.75
C GLU A 129 -8.81 -18.74 13.84
N TRP A 130 -8.21 -18.05 12.89
CA TRP A 130 -7.28 -18.64 11.93
C TRP A 130 -5.89 -18.73 12.56
N THR A 131 -5.23 -19.88 12.43
CA THR A 131 -3.82 -19.98 12.83
C THR A 131 -2.92 -19.29 11.81
N TYR A 132 -1.68 -19.01 12.22
CA TYR A 132 -0.72 -18.40 11.29
C TYR A 132 -0.39 -19.34 10.12
N SER A 133 -0.27 -20.65 10.36
CA SER A 133 -0.08 -21.65 9.29
C SER A 133 -1.26 -21.73 8.32
N GLU A 134 -2.51 -21.61 8.81
CA GLU A 134 -3.67 -21.54 7.91
C GLU A 134 -3.60 -20.28 7.04
N PHE A 135 -3.20 -19.14 7.60
CA PHE A 135 -2.98 -17.92 6.83
C PHE A 135 -1.82 -18.06 5.83
N GLN A 136 -0.71 -18.67 6.22
CA GLN A 136 0.44 -18.92 5.36
C GLN A 136 0.09 -19.86 4.21
N SER A 137 -0.83 -20.80 4.39
CA SER A 137 -1.31 -21.69 3.33
C SER A 137 -1.99 -20.94 2.18
N PHE A 138 -2.51 -19.73 2.42
CA PHE A 138 -3.05 -18.86 1.38
C PHE A 138 -1.99 -18.13 0.57
N ILE A 139 -0.77 -18.03 1.11
CA ILE A 139 0.33 -17.34 0.46
C ILE A 139 1.04 -18.33 -0.47
N LYS A 140 0.93 -18.09 -1.77
CA LYS A 140 1.71 -18.82 -2.77
C LYS A 140 3.11 -18.23 -2.83
N GLU A 141 4.08 -18.94 -2.26
CA GLU A 141 5.51 -18.63 -2.39
C GLU A 141 6.09 -19.43 -3.56
N GLN A 142 5.96 -18.89 -4.77
CA GLN A 142 6.72 -19.36 -5.93
C GLN A 142 7.76 -18.29 -6.28
N GLU A 143 9.01 -18.72 -6.47
CA GLU A 143 10.14 -17.85 -6.79
C GLU A 143 10.04 -17.25 -8.21
N ASP A 144 9.35 -17.93 -9.13
CA ASP A 144 9.21 -17.51 -10.52
C ASP A 144 8.24 -16.33 -10.68
N TYR A 145 8.56 -15.37 -11.55
CA TYR A 145 7.63 -14.27 -11.85
C TYR A 145 6.44 -14.76 -12.67
N ASP A 146 5.22 -14.43 -12.23
CA ASP A 146 3.96 -14.76 -12.90
C ASP A 146 3.45 -13.60 -13.78
N LEU A 147 4.17 -12.47 -13.78
CA LEU A 147 3.91 -11.36 -14.68
C LEU A 147 4.20 -11.77 -16.11
N THR A 148 3.23 -11.55 -16.99
CA THR A 148 3.38 -11.77 -18.43
C THR A 148 4.34 -10.76 -19.04
N ASP A 149 4.98 -11.11 -20.17
CA ASP A 149 5.85 -10.19 -20.92
C ASP A 149 5.13 -8.89 -21.32
N ARG A 150 3.81 -9.00 -21.55
CA ARG A 150 2.93 -7.86 -21.87
C ARG A 150 2.77 -6.93 -20.67
N GLU A 151 2.47 -7.47 -19.47
CA GLU A 151 2.39 -6.70 -18.21
C GLU A 151 3.73 -6.04 -17.87
N LEU A 152 4.85 -6.76 -18.04
CA LEU A 152 6.20 -6.21 -17.83
C LEU A 152 6.52 -5.09 -18.82
N SER A 153 6.12 -5.25 -20.09
CA SER A 153 6.29 -4.22 -21.11
C SER A 153 5.49 -2.97 -20.76
N PHE A 154 4.23 -3.12 -20.34
CA PHE A 154 3.41 -2.02 -19.85
C PHE A 154 4.08 -1.28 -18.68
N LEU A 155 4.50 -2.00 -17.64
CA LEU A 155 5.14 -1.41 -16.47
C LEU A 155 6.46 -0.70 -16.84
N ARG A 156 7.22 -1.25 -17.79
CA ARG A 156 8.41 -0.60 -18.33
C ARG A 156 8.08 0.69 -19.06
N GLN A 157 7.07 0.69 -19.94
CA GLN A 157 6.64 1.89 -20.65
C GLN A 157 6.15 2.96 -19.67
N PHE A 158 5.31 2.57 -18.71
CA PHE A 158 4.81 3.45 -17.66
C PHE A 158 5.96 4.05 -16.84
N HIS A 159 6.95 3.23 -16.48
CA HIS A 159 8.16 3.69 -15.79
C HIS A 159 8.94 4.74 -16.59
N LEU A 160 9.13 4.54 -17.89
CA LEU A 160 9.85 5.48 -18.75
C LEU A 160 9.11 6.82 -18.85
N GLN A 161 7.77 6.80 -18.92
CA GLN A 161 6.96 8.01 -18.88
C GLN A 161 7.17 8.77 -17.58
N LEU A 162 7.13 8.10 -16.42
CA LEU A 162 7.39 8.74 -15.13
C LEU A 162 8.83 9.30 -15.01
N GLN A 163 9.83 8.55 -15.50
CA GLN A 163 11.23 8.99 -15.45
C GLN A 163 11.53 10.21 -16.34
N SER A 164 10.74 10.43 -17.39
CA SER A 164 10.87 11.62 -18.24
C SER A 164 10.66 12.92 -17.46
N ILE A 165 9.87 12.88 -16.38
CA ILE A 165 9.59 14.02 -15.50
C ILE A 165 10.71 14.19 -14.48
N ASN A 166 11.00 13.12 -13.74
CA ASN A 166 11.96 13.12 -12.66
C ASN A 166 12.64 11.77 -12.57
N LYS A 167 13.99 11.75 -12.59
CA LYS A 167 14.79 10.52 -12.47
C LYS A 167 14.50 9.74 -11.18
N ASN A 168 14.03 10.42 -10.14
CA ASN A 168 13.67 9.82 -8.86
C ASN A 168 12.23 9.28 -8.85
N MET A 169 11.40 9.65 -9.82
CA MET A 169 10.02 9.18 -9.95
C MET A 169 9.97 7.99 -10.91
N GLY A 170 9.73 6.80 -10.36
CA GLY A 170 9.74 5.59 -11.16
C GLY A 170 9.27 4.36 -10.40
N ILE A 171 9.20 3.26 -11.15
CA ILE A 171 8.80 1.96 -10.63
C ILE A 171 10.08 1.20 -10.31
N GLY A 172 10.41 1.07 -9.02
CA GLY A 172 11.53 0.27 -8.58
C GLY A 172 11.23 -1.23 -8.63
N PHE A 173 12.27 -2.07 -8.71
CA PHE A 173 12.15 -3.54 -8.69
C PHE A 173 11.33 -4.08 -7.52
N ARG A 174 11.36 -3.40 -6.37
CA ARG A 174 10.56 -3.77 -5.19
C ARG A 174 9.07 -3.73 -5.47
N ILE A 175 8.59 -2.67 -6.13
CA ILE A 175 7.18 -2.53 -6.49
C ILE A 175 6.80 -3.64 -7.45
N LEU A 176 7.62 -3.93 -8.47
CA LEU A 176 7.36 -5.01 -9.41
C LEU A 176 7.17 -6.36 -8.70
N ARG A 177 8.07 -6.71 -7.77
CA ARG A 177 7.95 -7.93 -6.95
C ARG A 177 6.68 -7.94 -6.09
N GLN A 178 6.28 -6.79 -5.57
CA GLN A 178 5.07 -6.68 -4.75
C GLN A 178 3.79 -6.78 -5.59
N ILE A 179 3.76 -6.21 -6.79
CA ILE A 179 2.66 -6.35 -7.75
C ILE A 179 2.54 -7.83 -8.16
N ASP A 180 3.65 -8.46 -8.53
CA ASP A 180 3.70 -9.88 -8.87
C ASP A 180 3.17 -10.75 -7.71
N ARG A 181 3.67 -10.53 -6.49
CA ARG A 181 3.18 -11.23 -5.29
C ARG A 181 1.68 -10.98 -5.05
N TYR A 182 1.17 -9.79 -5.32
CA TYR A 182 -0.25 -9.49 -5.16
C TYR A 182 -1.11 -10.28 -6.16
N LEU A 183 -0.72 -10.30 -7.44
CA LEU A 183 -1.44 -11.03 -8.49
C LEU A 183 -1.41 -12.54 -8.26
N LYS A 184 -0.29 -13.10 -7.78
CA LYS A 184 -0.16 -14.52 -7.44
C LYS A 184 -1.14 -14.97 -6.35
N ASN A 185 -1.34 -14.10 -5.36
CA ASN A 185 -2.18 -14.35 -4.18
C ASN A 185 -3.64 -13.96 -4.39
N LEU A 186 -4.07 -13.74 -5.65
CA LEU A 186 -5.48 -13.48 -5.92
C LEU A 186 -6.32 -14.71 -5.59
N PRO A 187 -7.36 -14.56 -4.74
CA PRO A 187 -8.28 -15.64 -4.48
C PRO A 187 -9.14 -15.86 -5.73
N GLN A 188 -9.47 -17.12 -6.01
CA GLN A 188 -10.37 -17.51 -7.11
C GLN A 188 -11.81 -17.09 -6.77
N THR A 189 -12.08 -15.79 -6.86
CA THR A 189 -13.36 -15.19 -6.49
C THR A 189 -13.94 -14.42 -7.68
N PRO A 190 -15.26 -14.39 -7.81
CA PRO A 190 -15.91 -13.63 -8.90
C PRO A 190 -15.82 -12.11 -8.71
N PHE A 191 -15.34 -11.63 -7.56
CA PHE A 191 -15.34 -10.21 -7.21
C PHE A 191 -14.13 -9.44 -7.72
N VAL A 192 -13.01 -10.11 -7.98
CA VAL A 192 -11.77 -9.46 -8.41
C VAL A 192 -11.11 -10.32 -9.47
N THR A 193 -11.12 -9.83 -10.70
CA THR A 193 -10.39 -10.46 -11.80
C THR A 193 -8.91 -10.06 -11.76
N ARG A 194 -8.05 -10.77 -12.51
CA ARG A 194 -6.63 -10.40 -12.62
C ARG A 194 -6.44 -9.01 -13.22
N SER A 195 -7.26 -8.62 -14.20
CA SER A 195 -7.23 -7.29 -14.82
C SER A 195 -7.61 -6.18 -13.83
N ASP A 196 -8.60 -6.40 -12.97
CA ASP A 196 -9.02 -5.42 -11.96
C ASP A 196 -7.96 -5.31 -10.85
N ALA A 197 -7.39 -6.44 -10.46
CA ALA A 197 -6.31 -6.49 -9.48
C ALA A 197 -5.07 -5.74 -9.97
N PHE A 198 -4.71 -5.88 -11.25
CA PHE A 198 -3.60 -5.17 -11.86
C PHE A 198 -3.84 -3.66 -11.90
N ASP A 199 -5.05 -3.24 -12.30
CA ASP A 199 -5.47 -1.83 -12.28
C ASP A 199 -5.34 -1.22 -10.88
N ARG A 200 -5.87 -1.92 -9.86
CA ARG A 200 -5.75 -1.51 -8.45
C ARG A 200 -4.30 -1.37 -8.01
N GLN A 201 -3.42 -2.28 -8.40
CA GLN A 201 -2.01 -2.17 -8.01
C GLN A 201 -1.34 -0.93 -8.60
N ILE A 202 -1.71 -0.52 -9.82
CA ILE A 202 -1.20 0.73 -10.41
C ILE A 202 -1.66 1.93 -9.59
N VAL A 203 -2.95 1.98 -9.23
CA VAL A 203 -3.51 3.07 -8.41
C VAL A 203 -2.85 3.12 -7.03
N GLN A 204 -2.78 1.98 -6.33
CA GLN A 204 -2.35 1.92 -4.94
C GLN A 204 -0.83 2.12 -4.75
N ARG A 205 0.00 1.75 -5.75
CA ARG A 205 1.46 1.75 -5.62
C ARG A 205 2.19 2.74 -6.50
N ILE A 206 1.69 2.99 -7.71
CA ILE A 206 2.37 3.81 -8.70
C ILE A 206 1.80 5.23 -8.66
N LEU A 207 0.49 5.37 -8.82
CA LEU A 207 -0.17 6.67 -8.88
C LEU A 207 -0.13 7.43 -7.55
N THR A 208 -0.01 6.74 -6.41
CA THR A 208 0.19 7.38 -5.11
C THR A 208 1.50 8.16 -4.98
N LYS A 209 2.46 7.91 -5.87
CA LYS A 209 3.73 8.66 -5.93
C LYS A 209 3.70 9.81 -6.94
N VAL A 210 2.70 9.82 -7.82
CA VAL A 210 2.56 10.85 -8.84
C VAL A 210 1.92 12.09 -8.21
N ARG A 211 2.77 12.94 -7.66
CA ARG A 211 2.43 14.20 -7.00
C ARG A 211 3.45 15.26 -7.34
N GLY A 212 3.03 16.51 -7.37
CA GLY A 212 3.92 17.60 -7.77
C GLY A 212 3.20 18.75 -8.47
N PRO A 213 3.99 19.76 -8.88
CA PRO A 213 3.46 20.93 -9.57
C PRO A 213 3.09 20.61 -11.02
N GLU A 214 2.17 21.41 -11.57
CA GLU A 214 1.69 21.28 -12.95
C GLU A 214 2.82 21.27 -13.97
N GLU A 215 3.83 22.13 -13.81
CA GLU A 215 4.97 22.25 -14.74
C GLU A 215 5.69 20.92 -15.00
N GLN A 216 5.73 20.04 -13.99
CA GLN A 216 6.37 18.73 -14.08
C GLN A 216 5.42 17.67 -14.61
N LEU A 217 4.17 17.67 -14.14
CA LEU A 217 3.24 16.56 -14.36
C LEU A 217 2.37 16.72 -15.62
N LYS A 218 2.17 17.94 -16.12
CA LYS A 218 1.34 18.23 -17.29
C LYS A 218 1.80 17.51 -18.56
N SER A 219 3.12 17.29 -18.70
CA SER A 219 3.69 16.59 -19.85
C SER A 219 3.31 15.10 -19.91
N VAL A 220 2.96 14.49 -18.77
CA VAL A 220 2.70 13.04 -18.67
C VAL A 220 1.25 12.72 -18.33
N LEU A 221 0.64 13.47 -17.40
CA LEU A 221 -0.79 13.35 -17.09
C LEU A 221 -1.66 14.03 -18.14
N GLY A 222 -1.12 14.97 -18.92
CA GLY A 222 -1.86 15.67 -19.95
C GLY A 222 -2.54 16.95 -19.46
N SER A 223 -3.27 17.58 -20.38
CA SER A 223 -4.08 18.77 -20.07
C SER A 223 -5.54 18.37 -19.90
N PHE A 224 -6.18 18.90 -18.87
CA PHE A 224 -7.61 18.73 -18.64
C PHE A 224 -8.40 19.67 -19.55
N HIS A 225 -9.14 19.14 -20.51
CA HIS A 225 -9.95 19.95 -21.42
C HIS A 225 -11.38 20.10 -20.91
N VAL A 226 -11.67 21.21 -20.23
CA VAL A 226 -13.01 21.56 -19.73
C VAL A 226 -14.07 21.53 -20.86
N GLU A 227 -13.67 21.92 -22.08
CA GLU A 227 -14.56 22.04 -23.24
C GLU A 227 -14.95 20.69 -23.89
N ARG A 228 -14.21 19.61 -23.61
CA ARG A 228 -14.48 18.25 -24.15
C ARG A 228 -14.96 17.28 -23.06
N GLN A 229 -15.93 17.71 -22.25
CA GLN A 229 -16.50 16.88 -21.16
C GLN A 229 -15.44 16.37 -20.16
N GLY A 230 -14.33 17.09 -19.98
CA GLY A 230 -13.26 16.69 -19.06
C GLY A 230 -12.35 15.58 -19.58
N GLN A 231 -12.29 15.33 -20.89
CA GLN A 231 -11.26 14.44 -21.43
C GLN A 231 -9.85 14.91 -21.05
N VAL A 232 -9.02 13.94 -20.67
CA VAL A 232 -7.61 14.12 -20.37
C VAL A 232 -6.83 13.53 -21.52
N ASP A 233 -6.18 14.39 -22.30
CA ASP A 233 -5.31 13.99 -23.39
C ASP A 233 -3.88 14.00 -22.86
N GLY A 234 -3.28 12.81 -22.66
CA GLY A 234 -1.94 12.67 -22.10
C GLY A 234 -1.26 11.34 -22.49
N PRO A 235 0.09 11.29 -22.51
CA PRO A 235 0.84 10.09 -22.87
C PRO A 235 0.47 8.85 -22.05
N LEU A 236 0.10 9.03 -20.78
CA LEU A 236 -0.36 7.91 -19.95
C LEU A 236 -1.71 7.38 -20.40
N ILE A 237 -2.66 8.22 -20.81
CA ILE A 237 -3.97 7.76 -21.31
C ILE A 237 -3.79 6.98 -22.61
N THR A 238 -2.96 7.49 -23.53
CA THR A 238 -2.61 6.76 -24.77
C THR A 238 -1.97 5.41 -24.47
N LEU A 239 -1.07 5.35 -23.48
CA LEU A 239 -0.49 4.08 -23.04
C LEU A 239 -1.54 3.12 -22.48
N LEU A 240 -2.54 3.61 -21.73
CA LEU A 240 -3.63 2.75 -21.24
C LEU A 240 -4.52 2.25 -22.38
N ASP A 241 -4.70 3.03 -23.45
CA ASP A 241 -5.45 2.61 -24.64
C ASP A 241 -4.69 1.53 -25.43
N GLU A 242 -3.36 1.66 -25.58
CA GLU A 242 -2.52 0.66 -26.25
C GLU A 242 -2.51 -0.70 -25.56
N TYR A 243 -2.70 -0.71 -24.24
CA TYR A 243 -2.70 -1.91 -23.40
C TYR A 243 -4.10 -2.30 -22.89
N ALA A 244 -5.16 -1.87 -23.58
CA ALA A 244 -6.55 -2.20 -23.24
C ALA A 244 -6.84 -3.72 -23.25
N ASP A 245 -5.95 -4.53 -23.83
CA ASP A 245 -5.96 -6.00 -23.75
C ASP A 245 -5.67 -6.54 -22.35
N LEU A 246 -4.94 -5.80 -21.51
CA LEU A 246 -4.59 -6.22 -20.14
C LEU A 246 -5.68 -5.88 -19.13
N SER A 247 -6.25 -4.69 -19.23
CA SER A 247 -7.30 -4.19 -18.34
C SER A 247 -8.02 -3.01 -18.97
N ALA A 248 -9.26 -2.75 -18.57
CA ALA A 248 -9.98 -1.53 -18.92
C ALA A 248 -9.37 -0.28 -18.23
N PHE A 249 -8.58 -0.49 -17.17
CA PHE A 249 -7.93 0.55 -16.38
C PHE A 249 -8.91 1.62 -15.85
N GLU A 250 -10.11 1.21 -15.44
CA GLU A 250 -11.16 2.14 -15.01
C GLU A 250 -10.72 2.96 -13.78
N GLU A 251 -10.15 2.31 -12.76
CA GLU A 251 -9.69 2.99 -11.54
C GLU A 251 -8.47 3.88 -11.82
N THR A 252 -7.53 3.41 -12.66
CA THR A 252 -6.36 4.20 -13.09
C THR A 252 -6.78 5.43 -13.87
N ARG A 253 -7.70 5.30 -14.84
CA ARG A 253 -8.21 6.44 -15.64
C ARG A 253 -8.92 7.47 -14.77
N GLN A 254 -9.78 7.02 -13.86
CA GLN A 254 -10.45 7.92 -12.91
C GLN A 254 -9.44 8.67 -12.03
N THR A 255 -8.41 7.98 -11.53
CA THR A 255 -7.39 8.60 -10.69
C THR A 255 -6.56 9.62 -11.48
N ILE A 256 -6.16 9.31 -12.72
CA ILE A 256 -5.45 10.25 -13.61
C ILE A 256 -6.34 11.47 -13.90
N TYR A 257 -7.62 11.26 -14.16
CA TYR A 257 -8.59 12.34 -14.37
C TYR A 257 -8.67 13.28 -13.16
N HIS A 258 -8.81 12.72 -11.95
CA HIS A 258 -8.85 13.52 -10.73
C HIS A 258 -7.57 14.32 -10.53
N LYS A 259 -6.40 13.69 -10.74
CA LYS A 259 -5.10 14.37 -10.62
C LYS A 259 -4.91 15.46 -11.68
N ALA A 260 -5.29 15.22 -12.94
CA ALA A 260 -5.22 16.22 -14.01
C ALA A 260 -6.17 17.41 -13.74
N LYS A 261 -7.35 17.14 -13.19
CA LYS A 261 -8.29 18.19 -12.76
C LYS A 261 -7.70 19.03 -11.63
N GLU A 262 -7.11 18.42 -10.61
CA GLU A 262 -6.43 19.14 -9.51
C GLU A 262 -5.29 20.00 -10.03
N LEU A 263 -4.45 19.47 -10.93
CA LEU A 263 -3.39 20.23 -11.58
C LEU A 263 -3.92 21.47 -12.30
N SER A 264 -4.98 21.32 -13.09
CA SER A 264 -5.57 22.45 -13.82
C SER A 264 -6.24 23.48 -12.91
N MET A 265 -6.76 23.08 -11.74
CA MET A 265 -7.48 23.98 -10.84
C MET A 265 -6.57 24.65 -9.81
N TYR A 266 -5.59 23.92 -9.28
CA TYR A 266 -4.77 24.33 -8.14
C TYR A 266 -3.28 24.44 -8.47
N GLY A 267 -2.85 24.01 -9.67
CA GLY A 267 -1.44 23.97 -10.07
C GLY A 267 -0.62 22.86 -9.39
N TYR A 268 -1.26 21.99 -8.60
CA TYR A 268 -0.63 20.93 -7.81
C TYR A 268 -1.58 19.74 -7.59
N THR A 269 -1.06 18.52 -7.48
CA THR A 269 -1.85 17.31 -7.17
C THR A 269 -1.14 16.40 -6.16
N VAL A 270 -1.94 15.68 -5.34
CA VAL A 270 -1.49 14.82 -4.22
C VAL A 270 -1.81 13.33 -4.46
#